data_AF-A0A356AV28-F1
#
_entry.id   AF-A0A356AV28-F1
#
_cell.length_a   1.000
_cell.length_b   1.000
_cell.length_c   1.000
_cell.angle_alpha   90.00
_cell.angle_beta   90.00
_cell.angle_gamma   90.00
#
_symmetry.space_group_name_H-M   'P 1'
#
loop_
_entity.id
_entity.type
_entity.pdbx_description
1 polymer ?
#
loop_
_entity_poly.entity_id
_entity_poly.type
_entity_poly.pdbx_seq_one_letter_code
_entity_poly.pdbx_strand_id
1 'polypeptide(L)'
;MDATLKKQLTYGSDFLTKLNKGESYAEHINELVQYANLASYSGKPAFMEGDGVIPLWSSYINGVTNKVYWQLAHSKSFSGNVPALLYSEEVYKDIQGYLTEDISAGKLYHMKTFVSKWEGEVSVTGQETYVLNEETKLPYQVPVSERVITGAGKVVIQIYVDSILVSEIYLDQHSVYIPGEYCEGIVYGNLEKGRAYIRNKSKKTRNELFFKGEAGTYKSSLENSECLMETDLDQSVSCYSGTAFYALHEQDMTGELKSVNKGQKMMVHNDSVKELDENPFHKEDFYKRTFRDNFQVWKFYFTDTIKELSRYVVETGNVSGMFKHNRRLLIPVIVAVLLIALLFGAMANRKIRLGVIAIIVVVVAFFILKR
;
A
#
# COMPACT_ATOMS: atom_id res chain seq x y z
N MET A 1 9.44 31.60 -3.81
CA MET A 1 8.88 30.77 -2.72
C MET A 1 9.78 30.93 -1.52
N ASP A 2 9.23 31.26 -0.34
CA ASP A 2 9.98 31.43 0.92
C ASP A 2 10.82 30.17 1.22
N ALA A 3 12.06 30.35 1.67
CA ALA A 3 12.99 29.28 2.03
C ALA A 3 12.42 28.37 3.14
N THR A 4 11.63 28.95 4.06
CA THR A 4 10.94 28.21 5.11
C THR A 4 9.86 27.30 4.53
N LEU A 5 9.01 27.85 3.64
CA LEU A 5 7.97 27.10 2.94
C LEU A 5 8.57 26.00 2.06
N LYS A 6 9.69 26.30 1.38
CA LYS A 6 10.41 25.30 0.56
C LYS A 6 10.94 24.16 1.42
N LYS A 7 11.51 24.45 2.60
CA LYS A 7 11.97 23.44 3.55
C LYS A 7 10.82 22.59 4.11
N GLN A 8 9.67 23.20 4.38
CA GLN A 8 8.47 22.49 4.84
C GLN A 8 7.89 21.57 3.77
N LEU A 9 7.96 21.93 2.50
CA LEU A 9 7.40 21.14 1.38
C LEU A 9 8.43 20.20 0.73
N THR A 10 9.66 20.10 1.28
CA THR A 10 10.66 19.14 0.79
C THR A 10 10.34 17.75 1.31
N TYR A 11 10.47 16.73 0.47
CA TYR A 11 10.30 15.32 0.85
C TYR A 11 11.17 14.97 2.07
N GLY A 12 10.56 14.34 3.08
CA GLY A 12 11.22 14.03 4.35
C GLY A 12 11.37 15.22 5.32
N SER A 13 10.68 16.34 5.09
CA SER A 13 10.63 17.42 6.07
C SER A 13 9.88 16.98 7.34
N ASP A 14 10.32 17.48 8.50
CA ASP A 14 9.59 17.31 9.77
C ASP A 14 8.11 17.69 9.67
N PHE A 15 7.77 18.66 8.83
CA PHE A 15 6.40 19.10 8.61
C PHE A 15 5.57 18.04 7.88
N LEU A 16 6.02 17.57 6.72
CA LEU A 16 5.32 16.52 5.97
C LEU A 16 5.32 15.20 6.72
N THR A 17 6.43 14.86 7.40
CA THR A 17 6.50 13.67 8.25
C THR A 17 5.47 13.74 9.38
N LYS A 18 5.28 14.90 10.02
CA LYS A 18 4.23 15.06 11.04
C LYS A 18 2.83 15.08 10.46
N LEU A 19 2.64 15.66 9.27
CA LEU A 19 1.34 15.69 8.58
C LEU A 19 0.88 14.27 8.20
N ASN A 20 1.79 13.46 7.65
CA ASN A 20 1.50 12.09 7.23
C ASN A 20 1.51 11.11 8.41
N LYS A 21 2.14 11.49 9.53
CA LYS A 21 2.12 10.67 10.77
C LYS A 21 0.70 10.62 11.32
N GLY A 22 0.17 9.40 11.42
CA GLY A 22 -1.19 9.16 11.89
C GLY A 22 -2.25 9.19 10.79
N GLU A 23 -1.85 9.33 9.51
CA GLU A 23 -2.79 9.26 8.39
C GLU A 23 -3.56 7.93 8.34
N SER A 24 -2.86 6.82 8.61
CA SER A 24 -3.46 5.49 8.72
C SER A 24 -4.53 5.39 9.81
N TYR A 25 -4.59 6.33 10.75
CA TYR A 25 -5.53 6.35 11.88
C TYR A 25 -6.46 7.57 11.89
N ALA A 26 -6.50 8.32 10.78
CA ALA A 26 -7.26 9.57 10.66
C ALA A 26 -6.85 10.67 11.66
N GLU A 27 -5.65 10.63 12.26
CA GLU A 27 -5.19 11.68 13.20
C GLU A 27 -5.00 13.04 12.51
N HIS A 28 -4.81 13.02 11.19
CA HIS A 28 -4.75 14.22 10.34
C HIS A 28 -6.12 14.87 10.10
N ILE A 29 -7.22 14.23 10.50
CA ILE A 29 -8.60 14.69 10.28
C ILE A 29 -9.15 15.32 11.55
N ASN A 30 -9.65 16.55 11.47
CA ASN A 30 -10.41 17.15 12.56
C ASN A 30 -11.82 16.56 12.58
N GLU A 31 -12.21 15.88 13.67
CA GLU A 31 -13.52 15.22 13.78
C GLU A 31 -14.73 16.17 13.70
N LEU A 32 -14.52 17.47 13.90
CA LEU A 32 -15.56 18.51 13.81
C LEU A 32 -15.71 19.06 12.38
N VAL A 33 -14.84 18.66 11.46
CA VAL A 33 -14.82 19.14 10.07
C VAL A 33 -15.14 17.97 9.14
N GLN A 34 -16.00 18.24 8.16
CA GLN A 34 -16.31 17.32 7.08
C GLN A 34 -15.35 17.57 5.91
N TYR A 35 -14.80 16.50 5.33
CA TYR A 35 -13.79 16.59 4.29
C TYR A 35 -14.23 15.83 3.03
N ALA A 36 -14.11 16.51 1.89
CA ALA A 36 -14.14 15.90 0.57
C ALA A 36 -12.86 16.28 -0.19
N ASN A 37 -12.25 15.27 -0.80
CA ASN A 37 -11.11 15.41 -1.68
C ASN A 37 -11.54 15.16 -3.13
N LEU A 38 -11.33 16.15 -3.98
CA LEU A 38 -11.68 16.11 -5.39
C LEU A 38 -10.38 16.11 -6.19
N ALA A 39 -10.06 14.98 -6.82
CA ALA A 39 -8.82 14.81 -7.55
C ALA A 39 -9.08 14.66 -9.05
N SER A 40 -8.22 15.26 -9.86
CA SER A 40 -8.22 15.06 -11.32
C SER A 40 -7.40 13.84 -11.71
N TYR A 41 -7.82 13.23 -12.82
CA TYR A 41 -7.10 12.19 -13.52
C TYR A 41 -7.01 12.54 -15.00
N SER A 42 -5.80 12.77 -15.51
CA SER A 42 -5.51 12.96 -16.93
C SER A 42 -4.61 11.82 -17.42
N GLY A 43 -5.22 10.68 -17.74
CA GLY A 43 -4.47 9.53 -18.25
C GLY A 43 -5.34 8.58 -19.08
N LYS A 44 -4.70 7.65 -19.81
CA LYS A 44 -5.38 6.45 -20.30
C LYS A 44 -5.71 5.55 -19.09
N PRO A 45 -6.84 4.82 -19.07
CA PRO A 45 -7.11 3.85 -18.00
C PRO A 45 -5.93 2.88 -17.83
N ALA A 46 -5.60 2.55 -16.57
CA ALA A 46 -4.59 1.55 -16.18
C ALA A 46 -3.10 1.97 -16.16
N PHE A 47 -2.75 3.26 -16.24
CA PHE A 47 -1.32 3.61 -16.29
C PHE A 47 -0.86 4.89 -15.59
N MET A 48 -1.56 6.01 -15.75
CA MET A 48 -1.10 7.32 -15.26
C MET A 48 -2.16 7.92 -14.37
N GLU A 49 -2.03 7.64 -13.08
CA GLU A 49 -2.90 8.14 -12.02
C GLU A 49 -2.34 9.46 -11.54
N GLY A 50 -2.94 10.55 -12.01
CA GLY A 50 -2.58 11.92 -11.70
C GLY A 50 -3.10 12.87 -12.76
N ASP A 51 -2.87 14.17 -12.59
CA ASP A 51 -3.46 15.21 -13.42
C ASP A 51 -2.45 15.96 -14.31
N GLY A 52 -1.30 15.33 -14.54
CA GLY A 52 -0.17 15.87 -15.30
C GLY A 52 0.79 16.73 -14.46
N VAL A 53 0.44 17.00 -13.19
CA VAL A 53 1.29 17.75 -12.24
C VAL A 53 1.42 17.01 -10.92
N ILE A 54 0.31 16.51 -10.41
CA ILE A 54 0.24 15.82 -9.12
C ILE A 54 -0.13 14.36 -9.37
N PRO A 55 0.71 13.40 -8.94
CA PRO A 55 0.34 12.00 -8.93
C PRO A 55 -0.87 11.76 -8.00
N LEU A 56 -1.81 10.91 -8.41
CA LEU A 56 -3.06 10.66 -7.68
C LEU A 56 -2.81 10.27 -6.23
N TRP A 57 -1.82 9.39 -5.98
CA TRP A 57 -1.46 8.95 -4.64
C TRP A 57 -1.02 10.11 -3.74
N SER A 58 -0.34 11.11 -4.28
CA SER A 58 0.07 12.30 -3.51
C SER A 58 -1.07 13.30 -3.29
N SER A 59 -2.18 13.16 -4.05
CA SER A 59 -3.39 13.96 -3.87
C SER A 59 -4.45 13.24 -3.02
N TYR A 60 -4.27 11.96 -2.75
CA TYR A 60 -5.22 11.15 -1.98
C TYR A 60 -5.11 11.50 -0.50
N ILE A 61 -6.26 11.54 0.19
CA ILE A 61 -6.32 11.74 1.63
C ILE A 61 -7.07 10.56 2.24
N ASN A 62 -6.42 9.78 3.09
CA ASN A 62 -7.01 8.57 3.65
C ASN A 62 -8.15 8.90 4.64
N GLY A 63 -9.27 8.17 4.60
CA GLY A 63 -10.38 8.38 5.54
C GLY A 63 -11.33 9.53 5.23
N VAL A 64 -11.08 10.34 4.19
CA VAL A 64 -12.03 11.36 3.69
C VAL A 64 -12.81 10.86 2.47
N THR A 65 -13.93 11.51 2.16
CA THR A 65 -14.63 11.22 0.90
C THR A 65 -13.73 11.63 -0.27
N ASN A 66 -13.30 10.67 -1.08
CA ASN A 66 -12.48 10.91 -2.26
C ASN A 66 -13.35 10.71 -3.51
N LYS A 67 -13.29 11.66 -4.44
CA LYS A 67 -13.89 11.52 -5.78
C LYS A 67 -12.84 11.89 -6.83
N VAL A 68 -12.57 10.94 -7.72
CA VAL A 68 -11.62 11.08 -8.82
C VAL A 68 -12.39 11.35 -10.11
N TYR A 69 -12.04 12.44 -10.80
CA TYR A 69 -12.63 12.79 -12.09
C TYR A 69 -11.70 12.42 -13.23
N TRP A 70 -12.19 11.55 -14.09
CA TRP A 70 -11.44 11.01 -15.23
C TRP A 70 -11.41 12.01 -16.39
N GLN A 71 -10.29 12.03 -17.10
CA GLN A 71 -10.04 12.89 -18.26
C GLN A 71 -10.11 14.39 -17.94
N LEU A 72 -9.67 14.78 -16.74
CA LEU A 72 -9.50 16.17 -16.34
C LEU A 72 -8.04 16.43 -15.98
N ALA A 73 -7.52 17.56 -16.41
CA ALA A 73 -6.15 17.98 -16.09
C ALA A 73 -6.09 18.91 -14.88
N HIS A 74 -4.88 19.08 -14.35
CA HIS A 74 -4.61 19.96 -13.22
C HIS A 74 -5.10 21.38 -13.48
N SER A 75 -4.72 21.93 -14.65
CA SER A 75 -5.13 23.25 -15.11
C SER A 75 -5.06 23.38 -16.63
N LYS A 76 -5.65 24.45 -17.17
CA LYS A 76 -5.66 24.73 -18.61
C LYS A 76 -4.25 24.86 -19.21
N SER A 77 -3.25 25.18 -18.38
CA SER A 77 -1.86 25.34 -18.80
C SER A 77 -1.15 24.01 -19.10
N PHE A 78 -1.63 22.90 -18.52
CA PHE A 78 -0.98 21.59 -18.65
C PHE A 78 -1.58 20.71 -19.72
N SER A 79 -2.73 21.08 -20.30
CA SER A 79 -3.37 20.28 -21.33
C SER A 79 -4.08 21.16 -22.35
N GLY A 80 -3.49 21.28 -23.54
CA GLY A 80 -4.06 22.09 -24.62
C GLY A 80 -5.50 21.70 -25.00
N ASN A 81 -5.88 20.43 -24.81
CA ASN A 81 -7.20 19.90 -25.21
C ASN A 81 -7.97 19.17 -24.10
N VAL A 82 -7.43 19.02 -22.89
CA VAL A 82 -8.14 18.35 -21.77
C VAL A 82 -8.75 19.42 -20.87
N PRO A 83 -10.04 19.32 -20.49
CA PRO A 83 -10.64 20.28 -19.56
C PRO A 83 -9.95 20.23 -18.19
N ALA A 84 -9.80 21.39 -17.57
CA ALA A 84 -9.21 21.48 -16.23
C ALA A 84 -10.27 21.22 -15.15
N LEU A 85 -9.86 20.56 -14.06
CA LEU A 85 -10.72 20.14 -12.95
C LEU A 85 -11.65 21.27 -12.46
N LEU A 86 -11.08 22.43 -12.14
CA LEU A 86 -11.79 23.58 -11.59
C LEU A 86 -12.83 24.22 -12.52
N TYR A 87 -12.81 23.89 -13.81
CA TYR A 87 -13.75 24.44 -14.80
C TYR A 87 -14.77 23.41 -15.30
N SER A 88 -14.79 22.21 -14.70
CA SER A 88 -15.78 21.18 -15.03
C SER A 88 -17.10 21.47 -14.33
N GLU A 89 -18.20 21.44 -15.08
CA GLU A 89 -19.56 21.60 -14.54
C GLU A 89 -19.92 20.50 -13.54
N GLU A 90 -19.44 19.27 -13.77
CA GLU A 90 -19.65 18.15 -12.83
C GLU A 90 -18.97 18.43 -11.48
N VAL A 91 -17.71 18.86 -11.51
CA VAL A 91 -16.95 19.21 -10.30
C VAL A 91 -17.64 20.33 -9.54
N TYR A 92 -18.13 21.36 -10.24
CA TYR A 92 -18.87 22.45 -9.61
C TYR A 92 -20.16 21.98 -8.95
N LYS A 93 -20.92 21.06 -9.59
CA LYS A 93 -22.13 20.48 -9.00
C LYS A 93 -21.84 19.70 -7.72
N ASP A 94 -20.77 18.90 -7.70
CA ASP A 94 -20.40 18.16 -6.49
C ASP A 94 -19.93 19.10 -5.37
N ILE A 95 -19.17 20.16 -5.69
CA ILE A 95 -18.81 21.20 -4.71
C ILE A 95 -20.08 21.82 -4.12
N GLN A 96 -21.05 22.20 -4.96
CA GLN A 96 -22.32 22.75 -4.48
C GLN A 96 -23.07 21.76 -3.58
N GLY A 97 -23.13 20.47 -3.96
CA GLY A 97 -23.71 19.41 -3.15
C GLY A 97 -23.06 19.32 -1.78
N TYR A 98 -21.73 19.25 -1.72
CA TYR A 98 -20.97 19.19 -0.47
C TYR A 98 -21.08 20.44 0.41
N LEU A 99 -21.42 21.60 -0.18
CA LEU A 99 -21.70 22.81 0.60
C LEU A 99 -23.11 22.82 1.21
N THR A 100 -24.00 21.95 0.74
CA THR A 100 -25.42 21.92 1.15
C THR A 100 -25.84 20.64 1.87
N GLU A 101 -25.02 19.60 1.81
CA GLU A 101 -25.30 18.27 2.35
C GLU A 101 -24.18 17.78 3.26
N ASP A 102 -24.52 16.94 4.23
CA ASP A 102 -23.53 16.31 5.10
C ASP A 102 -22.62 15.36 4.31
N ILE A 103 -21.32 15.58 4.38
CA ILE A 103 -20.32 14.72 3.76
C ILE A 103 -20.02 13.55 4.70
N SER A 104 -20.33 12.34 4.23
CA SER A 104 -19.93 11.13 4.95
C SER A 104 -18.41 10.98 4.98
N ALA A 105 -17.87 10.47 6.09
CA ALA A 105 -16.46 10.12 6.14
C ALA A 105 -16.15 8.98 5.15
N GLY A 106 -14.97 9.04 4.54
CA GLY A 106 -14.52 8.02 3.62
C GLY A 106 -14.01 6.77 4.32
N LYS A 107 -13.56 5.81 3.50
CA LYS A 107 -12.97 4.58 4.01
C LYS A 107 -11.53 4.85 4.46
N LEU A 108 -11.24 4.47 5.70
CA LEU A 108 -9.88 4.44 6.22
C LEU A 108 -9.22 3.12 5.84
N TYR A 109 -8.04 3.20 5.23
CA TYR A 109 -7.23 2.05 4.85
C TYR A 109 -5.97 1.98 5.71
N HIS A 110 -5.64 0.77 6.15
CA HIS A 110 -4.47 0.54 7.00
C HIS A 110 -3.46 -0.31 6.25
N MET A 111 -2.45 0.36 5.68
CA MET A 111 -1.33 -0.30 5.04
C MET A 111 -0.23 -0.59 6.05
N LYS A 112 0.27 -1.82 6.06
CA LYS A 112 1.48 -2.20 6.79
C LYS A 112 2.42 -2.97 5.88
N THR A 113 3.70 -2.59 5.91
CA THR A 113 4.75 -3.26 5.17
C THR A 113 5.68 -3.98 6.14
N PHE A 114 5.90 -5.26 5.91
CA PHE A 114 6.80 -6.09 6.71
C PHE A 114 7.94 -6.62 5.87
N VAL A 115 9.14 -6.56 6.43
CA VAL A 115 10.36 -7.12 5.88
C VAL A 115 10.74 -8.35 6.68
N SER A 116 10.88 -9.48 6.00
CA SER A 116 11.42 -10.73 6.55
C SER A 116 12.74 -11.03 5.86
N LYS A 117 13.85 -10.83 6.59
CA LYS A 117 15.19 -11.19 6.11
C LYS A 117 15.26 -12.69 5.86
N TRP A 118 15.79 -13.07 4.71
CA TRP A 118 16.05 -14.46 4.37
C TRP A 118 17.49 -14.83 4.69
N GLU A 119 18.44 -14.16 4.05
CA GLU A 119 19.88 -14.43 4.19
C GLU A 119 20.72 -13.18 3.98
N GLY A 120 22.02 -13.29 4.30
CA GLY A 120 23.04 -12.28 4.00
C GLY A 120 22.81 -10.93 4.67
N GLU A 121 23.25 -9.85 4.02
CA GLU A 121 23.15 -8.49 4.56
C GLU A 121 21.86 -7.81 4.08
N VAL A 122 21.07 -7.29 5.02
CA VAL A 122 19.86 -6.51 4.73
C VAL A 122 19.80 -5.34 5.72
N SER A 123 19.50 -4.14 5.21
CA SER A 123 19.29 -2.95 6.02
C SER A 123 18.03 -2.19 5.58
N VAL A 124 17.49 -1.40 6.50
CA VAL A 124 16.38 -0.47 6.26
C VAL A 124 16.85 0.93 6.60
N THR A 125 16.65 1.90 5.72
CA THR A 125 17.05 3.29 5.97
C THR A 125 15.83 4.18 6.20
N GLY A 126 15.70 4.66 7.44
CA GLY A 126 14.79 5.73 7.86
C GLY A 126 15.56 6.97 8.31
N GLN A 127 15.21 7.53 9.48
CA GLN A 127 16.03 8.58 10.13
C GLN A 127 17.42 8.05 10.55
N GLU A 128 17.52 6.76 10.82
CA GLU A 128 18.77 6.02 11.07
C GLU A 128 18.79 4.75 10.21
N THR A 129 19.98 4.21 9.92
CA THR A 129 20.13 2.94 9.22
C THR A 129 20.02 1.79 10.20
N TYR A 130 19.01 0.93 10.02
CA TYR A 130 18.81 -0.26 10.83
C TYR A 130 19.27 -1.51 10.07
N VAL A 131 20.24 -2.24 10.64
CA VAL A 131 20.72 -3.51 10.06
C VAL A 131 19.90 -4.67 10.62
N LEU A 132 19.35 -5.49 9.73
CA LEU A 132 18.59 -6.68 10.10
C LEU A 132 19.56 -7.83 10.37
N ASN A 133 19.72 -8.19 11.65
CA ASN A 133 20.62 -9.25 12.11
C ASN A 133 19.94 -10.64 12.04
N GLU A 134 20.71 -11.73 12.11
CA GLU A 134 20.14 -13.08 12.13
C GLU A 134 19.24 -13.37 13.35
N GLU A 135 19.45 -12.63 14.44
CA GLU A 135 18.62 -12.72 15.65
C GLU A 135 17.25 -12.04 15.46
N THR A 136 17.13 -11.10 14.51
CA THR A 136 15.85 -10.50 14.10
C THR A 136 15.06 -11.40 13.15
N LYS A 137 14.89 -12.69 13.48
CA LYS A 137 13.99 -13.61 12.74
C LYS A 137 12.51 -13.19 12.77
N LEU A 138 12.19 -12.06 13.39
CA LEU A 138 10.85 -11.50 13.42
C LEU A 138 10.70 -10.52 12.25
N PRO A 139 9.56 -10.55 11.53
CA PRO A 139 9.26 -9.54 10.52
C PRO A 139 9.41 -8.13 11.11
N TYR A 140 10.20 -7.29 10.45
CA TYR A 140 10.39 -5.88 10.81
C TYR A 140 9.38 -5.03 10.05
N GLN A 141 8.64 -4.17 10.76
CA GLN A 141 7.73 -3.24 10.10
C GLN A 141 8.53 -2.10 9.48
N VAL A 142 8.40 -1.92 8.18
CA VAL A 142 9.03 -0.84 7.43
C VAL A 142 7.99 0.26 7.19
N PRO A 143 8.23 1.48 7.67
CA PRO A 143 7.43 2.64 7.28
C PRO A 143 7.44 2.83 5.76
N VAL A 144 6.34 3.35 5.22
CA VAL A 144 6.28 3.78 3.82
C VAL A 144 7.38 4.80 3.56
N SER A 145 7.95 4.80 2.35
CA SER A 145 9.04 5.69 1.93
C SER A 145 10.44 5.38 2.47
N GLU A 146 10.59 4.40 3.37
CA GLU A 146 11.92 3.93 3.81
C GLU A 146 12.52 2.92 2.83
N ARG A 147 13.84 2.96 2.63
CA ARG A 147 14.50 2.03 1.70
C ARG A 147 14.77 0.70 2.37
N VAL A 148 14.49 -0.38 1.67
CA VAL A 148 14.95 -1.73 1.97
C VAL A 148 16.12 -2.03 1.04
N ILE A 149 17.30 -2.27 1.62
CA ILE A 149 18.57 -2.44 0.89
C ILE A 149 19.12 -3.82 1.18
N THR A 150 19.41 -4.57 0.13
CA THR A 150 20.09 -5.87 0.21
C THR A 150 21.54 -5.73 -0.25
N GLY A 151 22.48 -6.18 0.59
CA GLY A 151 23.88 -6.41 0.19
C GLY A 151 23.96 -7.77 -0.53
N ALA A 152 24.83 -8.66 -0.07
CA ALA A 152 24.82 -10.06 -0.52
C ALA A 152 23.62 -10.88 0.04
N GLY A 153 22.59 -10.21 0.56
CA GLY A 153 21.42 -10.82 1.20
C GLY A 153 20.16 -10.81 0.36
N LYS A 154 19.12 -11.49 0.84
CA LYS A 154 17.79 -11.52 0.21
C LYS A 154 16.71 -11.26 1.22
N VAL A 155 15.58 -10.72 0.77
CA VAL A 155 14.49 -10.33 1.67
C VAL A 155 13.13 -10.51 1.01
N VAL A 156 12.12 -10.84 1.82
CA VAL A 156 10.72 -10.83 1.41
C VAL A 156 10.03 -9.64 2.06
N ILE A 157 9.44 -8.79 1.22
CA ILE A 157 8.61 -7.66 1.62
C ILE A 157 7.16 -8.06 1.45
N GLN A 158 6.35 -7.87 2.48
CA GLN A 158 4.93 -8.23 2.49
C GLN A 158 4.10 -7.00 2.79
N ILE A 159 3.13 -6.72 1.92
CA ILE A 159 2.26 -5.56 2.05
C ILE A 159 0.85 -6.03 2.39
N TYR A 160 0.36 -5.55 3.52
CA TYR A 160 -0.97 -5.81 4.03
C TYR A 160 -1.82 -4.54 3.96
N VAL A 161 -3.07 -4.68 3.49
CA VAL A 161 -4.09 -3.61 3.57
C VAL A 161 -5.28 -4.17 4.30
N ASP A 162 -5.70 -3.53 5.40
CA ASP A 162 -6.80 -3.99 6.26
C ASP A 162 -6.69 -5.49 6.62
N SER A 163 -5.49 -5.93 7.04
CA SER A 163 -5.15 -7.32 7.42
C SER A 163 -5.09 -8.33 6.26
N ILE A 164 -5.32 -7.90 5.02
CA ILE A 164 -5.27 -8.76 3.85
C ILE A 164 -3.90 -8.60 3.21
N LEU A 165 -3.18 -9.72 3.02
CA LEU A 165 -1.94 -9.73 2.23
C LEU A 165 -2.29 -9.43 0.76
N VAL A 166 -1.89 -8.26 0.27
CA VAL A 166 -2.20 -7.80 -1.10
C VAL A 166 -1.02 -7.94 -2.05
N SER A 167 0.22 -7.88 -1.53
CA SER A 167 1.43 -8.00 -2.34
C SER A 167 2.57 -8.70 -1.58
N GLU A 168 3.33 -9.53 -2.30
CA GLU A 168 4.61 -10.08 -1.86
C GLU A 168 5.69 -9.67 -2.86
N ILE A 169 6.79 -9.09 -2.38
CA ILE A 169 7.94 -8.70 -3.19
C ILE A 169 9.16 -9.44 -2.67
N TYR A 170 9.82 -10.17 -3.56
CA TYR A 170 11.02 -10.95 -3.28
C TYR A 170 12.18 -10.16 -3.88
N LEU A 171 12.95 -9.51 -3.01
CA LEU A 171 14.03 -8.61 -3.38
C LEU A 171 15.35 -9.38 -3.32
N ASP A 172 16.06 -9.41 -4.45
CA ASP A 172 17.30 -10.17 -4.61
C ASP A 172 18.49 -9.46 -3.98
N GLN A 173 19.67 -10.05 -4.08
CA GLN A 173 20.93 -9.43 -3.66
C GLN A 173 21.18 -8.12 -4.40
N HIS A 174 21.91 -7.20 -3.75
CA HIS A 174 22.37 -5.93 -4.29
C HIS A 174 21.24 -5.03 -4.85
N SER A 175 20.06 -5.11 -4.25
CA SER A 175 18.83 -4.47 -4.71
C SER A 175 18.33 -3.43 -3.70
N VAL A 176 17.58 -2.45 -4.19
CA VAL A 176 17.00 -1.36 -3.37
C VAL A 176 15.54 -1.19 -3.74
N TYR A 177 14.67 -1.34 -2.75
CA TYR A 177 13.22 -1.17 -2.92
C TYR A 177 12.65 -0.22 -1.88
N ILE A 178 11.74 0.65 -2.31
CA ILE A 178 11.01 1.58 -1.45
C ILE A 178 9.52 1.23 -1.55
N PRO A 179 8.88 0.76 -0.46
CA PRO A 179 7.44 0.61 -0.43
C PRO A 179 6.79 2.00 -0.45
N GLY A 180 5.83 2.20 -1.35
CA GLY A 180 5.02 3.41 -1.46
C GLY A 180 3.70 3.30 -0.69
N GLU A 181 2.82 4.26 -0.90
CA GLU A 181 1.51 4.32 -0.24
C GLU A 181 0.47 3.41 -0.93
N TYR A 182 -0.68 3.25 -0.27
CA TYR A 182 -1.87 2.62 -0.84
C TYR A 182 -2.93 3.66 -1.14
N CYS A 183 -3.45 3.67 -2.37
CA CYS A 183 -4.52 4.56 -2.80
C CYS A 183 -5.52 3.79 -3.65
N GLU A 184 -6.79 3.70 -3.23
CA GLU A 184 -7.92 3.15 -4.02
C GLU A 184 -7.68 1.80 -4.74
N GLY A 185 -6.96 0.87 -4.12
CA GLY A 185 -6.66 -0.44 -4.72
C GLY A 185 -5.30 -0.50 -5.41
N ILE A 186 -4.55 0.60 -5.45
CA ILE A 186 -3.18 0.62 -5.92
C ILE A 186 -2.22 0.55 -4.76
N VAL A 187 -1.26 -0.37 -4.85
CA VAL A 187 -0.09 -0.44 -3.98
C VAL A 187 1.10 0.11 -4.74
N TYR A 188 1.66 1.22 -4.28
CA TYR A 188 2.81 1.86 -4.93
C TYR A 188 4.14 1.29 -4.42
N GLY A 189 5.16 1.38 -5.25
CA GLY A 189 6.54 1.16 -4.82
C GLY A 189 7.57 1.59 -5.86
N ASN A 190 8.83 1.62 -5.46
CA ASN A 190 9.94 2.00 -6.32
C ASN A 190 11.08 0.99 -6.21
N LEU A 191 11.46 0.38 -7.32
CA LEU A 191 12.67 -0.42 -7.46
C LEU A 191 13.79 0.50 -7.98
N GLU A 192 14.59 1.04 -7.07
CA GLU A 192 15.67 1.96 -7.43
C GLU A 192 16.87 1.23 -8.08
N LYS A 193 17.10 -0.04 -7.67
CA LYS A 193 18.24 -0.84 -8.12
C LYS A 193 17.99 -2.34 -7.98
N GLY A 194 18.62 -3.13 -8.84
CA GLY A 194 18.68 -4.59 -8.76
C GLY A 194 17.43 -5.27 -9.30
N ARG A 195 16.99 -6.34 -8.63
CA ARG A 195 15.98 -7.28 -9.11
C ARG A 195 14.91 -7.53 -8.05
N ALA A 196 13.65 -7.49 -8.47
CA ALA A 196 12.52 -7.82 -7.61
C ALA A 196 11.50 -8.67 -8.35
N TYR A 197 11.12 -9.80 -7.74
CA TYR A 197 9.96 -10.57 -8.18
C TYR A 197 8.74 -10.15 -7.38
N ILE A 198 7.73 -9.63 -8.07
CA ILE A 198 6.51 -9.09 -7.46
C ILE A 198 5.35 -10.01 -7.74
N ARG A 199 4.62 -10.33 -6.69
CA ARG A 199 3.41 -11.14 -6.73
C ARG A 199 2.24 -10.36 -6.16
N ASN A 200 1.30 -10.03 -7.02
CA ASN A 200 0.01 -9.51 -6.60
C ASN A 200 -0.89 -10.64 -6.09
N LYS A 201 -1.42 -10.52 -4.87
CA LYS A 201 -2.20 -11.59 -4.20
C LYS A 201 -3.70 -11.32 -4.20
N SER A 202 -4.14 -10.15 -4.65
CA SER A 202 -5.53 -9.72 -4.55
C SER A 202 -6.03 -9.20 -5.89
N LYS A 203 -7.11 -9.81 -6.40
CA LYS A 203 -7.80 -9.36 -7.62
C LYS A 203 -8.39 -7.95 -7.54
N LYS A 204 -8.45 -7.36 -6.34
CA LYS A 204 -8.97 -6.02 -6.08
C LYS A 204 -7.86 -4.96 -6.02
N THR A 205 -6.62 -5.39 -6.17
CA THR A 205 -5.46 -4.51 -6.04
C THR A 205 -4.51 -4.71 -7.19
N ARG A 206 -3.84 -3.65 -7.63
CA ARG A 206 -2.70 -3.73 -8.54
C ARG A 206 -1.46 -3.13 -7.88
N ASN A 207 -0.28 -3.56 -8.31
CA ASN A 207 0.95 -2.89 -7.91
C ASN A 207 1.34 -1.91 -9.01
N GLU A 208 1.60 -0.66 -8.63
CA GLU A 208 2.22 0.34 -9.50
C GLU A 208 3.67 0.51 -9.05
N LEU A 209 4.60 0.20 -9.93
CA LEU A 209 6.02 0.20 -9.63
C LEU A 209 6.75 1.17 -10.53
N PHE A 210 7.52 2.05 -9.90
CA PHE A 210 8.51 2.87 -10.56
C PHE A 210 9.83 2.12 -10.57
N PHE A 211 10.54 2.19 -11.68
CA PHE A 211 11.88 1.63 -11.76
C PHE A 211 12.72 2.42 -12.74
N LYS A 212 14.00 2.60 -12.45
CA LYS A 212 14.87 3.42 -13.27
C LYS A 212 15.34 2.65 -14.51
N GLY A 213 15.23 3.29 -15.66
CA GLY A 213 15.79 2.82 -16.91
C GLY A 213 16.81 3.76 -17.54
N GLU A 214 17.39 3.37 -18.68
CA GLU A 214 18.41 4.16 -19.39
C GLU A 214 17.80 5.45 -19.97
N ALA A 215 16.61 5.35 -20.57
CA ALA A 215 15.91 6.47 -21.18
C ALA A 215 15.15 7.35 -20.16
N GLY A 216 15.02 6.90 -18.91
CA GLY A 216 14.21 7.58 -17.88
C GLY A 216 13.65 6.62 -16.85
N THR A 217 12.80 7.13 -15.96
CA THR A 217 12.02 6.32 -15.03
C THR A 217 10.87 5.66 -15.77
N TYR A 218 10.73 4.36 -15.62
CA TYR A 218 9.58 3.63 -16.12
C TYR A 218 8.58 3.44 -14.99
N LYS A 219 7.31 3.55 -15.34
CA LYS A 219 6.21 3.09 -14.50
C LYS A 219 5.79 1.72 -14.97
N SER A 220 5.19 0.91 -14.11
CA SER A 220 4.62 -0.37 -14.48
C SER A 220 3.42 -0.72 -13.62
N SER A 221 2.37 -1.23 -14.28
CA SER A 221 1.11 -1.62 -13.67
C SER A 221 0.96 -3.13 -13.71
N LEU A 222 0.84 -3.75 -12.53
CA LEU A 222 0.84 -5.19 -12.34
C LEU A 222 -0.52 -5.62 -11.79
N GLU A 223 -1.39 -6.07 -12.69
CA GLU A 223 -2.74 -6.49 -12.38
C GLU A 223 -2.83 -8.00 -12.25
N ASN A 224 -3.05 -8.49 -11.02
CA ASN A 224 -3.16 -9.94 -10.73
C ASN A 224 -2.03 -10.75 -11.42
N SER A 225 -0.81 -10.22 -11.34
CA SER A 225 0.35 -10.74 -12.06
C SER A 225 1.48 -11.16 -11.11
N GLU A 226 2.35 -12.00 -11.68
CA GLU A 226 3.59 -12.46 -11.08
C GLU A 226 4.70 -12.14 -12.08
N CYS A 227 5.46 -11.08 -11.82
CA CYS A 227 6.49 -10.60 -12.75
C CYS A 227 7.81 -10.31 -12.02
N LEU A 228 8.92 -10.59 -12.70
CA LEU A 228 10.27 -10.19 -12.33
C LEU A 228 10.61 -8.87 -13.02
N MET A 229 11.17 -7.94 -12.24
CA MET A 229 11.70 -6.66 -12.70
C MET A 229 13.19 -6.57 -12.45
N GLU A 230 13.90 -6.00 -13.41
CA GLU A 230 15.35 -5.82 -13.38
C GLU A 230 15.68 -4.39 -13.81
N THR A 231 16.57 -3.70 -13.09
CA THR A 231 16.88 -2.27 -13.30
C THR A 231 18.34 -1.98 -13.68
N ASP A 232 19.21 -2.99 -13.63
CA ASP A 232 20.62 -2.86 -13.98
C ASP A 232 20.83 -2.93 -15.51
N LEU A 233 21.98 -3.43 -15.99
CA LEU A 233 22.41 -3.39 -17.40
C LEU A 233 21.36 -3.90 -18.40
N ASP A 234 20.55 -4.86 -17.99
CA ASP A 234 19.50 -5.48 -18.80
C ASP A 234 18.12 -5.19 -18.19
N GLN A 235 17.69 -3.92 -18.25
CA GLN A 235 16.36 -3.53 -17.75
C GLN A 235 15.29 -4.38 -18.40
N SER A 236 14.54 -5.10 -17.59
CA SER A 236 13.61 -6.07 -18.10
C SER A 236 12.38 -6.23 -17.23
N VAL A 237 11.28 -6.59 -17.88
CA VAL A 237 10.05 -7.06 -17.24
C VAL A 237 9.75 -8.44 -17.80
N SER A 238 9.67 -9.43 -16.92
CA SER A 238 9.37 -10.82 -17.28
C SER A 238 8.13 -11.29 -16.51
N CYS A 239 7.06 -11.69 -17.20
CA CYS A 239 5.81 -12.08 -16.54
C CYS A 239 5.54 -13.59 -16.64
N TYR A 240 5.36 -14.21 -15.48
CA TYR A 240 5.09 -15.64 -15.33
C TYR A 240 3.59 -15.91 -15.16
N SER A 241 2.83 -14.91 -14.71
CA SER A 241 1.36 -14.92 -14.75
C SER A 241 0.81 -13.50 -14.90
N GLY A 242 -0.41 -13.39 -15.44
CA GLY A 242 -1.07 -12.11 -15.69
C GLY A 242 -0.38 -11.30 -16.78
N THR A 243 -0.55 -9.99 -16.70
CA THR A 243 0.01 -9.01 -17.62
C THR A 243 0.64 -7.87 -16.81
N ALA A 244 1.79 -7.38 -17.25
CA ALA A 244 2.32 -6.11 -16.82
C ALA A 244 2.17 -5.10 -17.96
N PHE A 245 1.70 -3.91 -17.64
CA PHE A 245 1.76 -2.76 -18.53
C PHE A 245 2.90 -1.87 -18.09
N TYR A 246 3.58 -1.19 -19.02
CA TYR A 246 4.64 -0.26 -18.68
C TYR A 246 4.79 0.87 -19.73
N ALA A 247 5.38 2.00 -19.33
CA ALA A 247 5.71 3.13 -20.20
C ALA A 247 6.74 4.06 -19.50
N LEU A 248 7.37 4.92 -20.29
CA LEU A 248 8.24 5.99 -19.79
C LEU A 248 7.41 7.00 -18.99
N HIS A 249 7.81 7.26 -17.75
CA HIS A 249 7.16 8.20 -16.85
C HIS A 249 7.29 9.63 -17.36
N GLU A 250 8.47 10.01 -17.88
CA GLU A 250 8.72 11.38 -18.34
C GLU A 250 7.91 11.78 -19.59
N GLN A 251 7.27 10.82 -20.27
CA GLN A 251 6.41 11.05 -21.44
C GLN A 251 4.92 11.08 -21.07
N ASP A 252 4.64 11.56 -19.85
CA ASP A 252 3.48 11.40 -18.94
C ASP A 252 2.06 11.59 -19.52
N MET A 253 1.88 11.89 -20.82
CA MET A 253 0.56 11.98 -21.45
C MET A 253 0.48 11.46 -22.90
N THR A 254 1.62 11.21 -23.56
CA THR A 254 1.67 10.84 -25.00
C THR A 254 2.30 9.49 -25.26
N GLY A 255 2.87 8.85 -24.23
CA GLY A 255 3.56 7.56 -24.35
C GLY A 255 2.67 6.43 -24.90
N GLU A 256 3.25 5.60 -25.75
CA GLU A 256 2.64 4.34 -26.17
C GLU A 256 2.70 3.35 -25.01
N LEU A 257 1.54 2.77 -24.66
CA LEU A 257 1.44 1.77 -23.60
C LEU A 257 1.94 0.44 -24.14
N LYS A 258 2.96 -0.12 -23.48
CA LYS A 258 3.49 -1.44 -23.83
C LYS A 258 3.00 -2.47 -22.81
N SER A 259 2.87 -3.71 -23.25
CA SER A 259 2.42 -4.82 -22.41
C SER A 259 3.35 -6.02 -22.52
N VAL A 260 3.46 -6.74 -21.40
CA VAL A 260 4.20 -8.00 -21.26
C VAL A 260 3.23 -9.02 -20.67
N ASN A 261 2.86 -10.01 -21.46
CA ASN A 261 1.96 -11.07 -21.04
C ASN A 261 2.71 -12.23 -20.42
N LYS A 262 1.97 -13.17 -19.84
CA LYS A 262 2.49 -14.45 -19.39
C LYS A 262 3.38 -15.10 -20.47
N GLY A 263 4.58 -15.52 -20.06
CA GLY A 263 5.54 -16.20 -20.93
C GLY A 263 6.39 -15.25 -21.79
N GLN A 264 6.27 -13.94 -21.58
CA GLN A 264 7.05 -12.94 -22.31
C GLN A 264 8.07 -12.26 -21.39
N LYS A 265 9.23 -11.94 -21.98
CA LYS A 265 10.25 -11.06 -21.42
C LYS A 265 10.39 -9.86 -22.34
N MET A 266 10.44 -8.68 -21.76
CA MET A 266 10.65 -7.44 -22.49
C MET A 266 11.92 -6.77 -22.00
N MET A 267 12.81 -6.45 -22.95
CA MET A 267 14.02 -5.67 -22.68
C MET A 267 13.71 -4.21 -22.95
N VAL A 268 13.71 -3.40 -21.90
CA VAL A 268 13.16 -2.04 -21.90
C VAL A 268 14.02 -1.07 -22.73
N HIS A 269 15.35 -1.27 -22.77
CA HIS A 269 16.29 -0.41 -23.49
C HIS A 269 16.14 -0.48 -25.03
N ASN A 270 15.75 -1.64 -25.57
CA ASN A 270 15.66 -1.87 -27.02
C ASN A 270 14.24 -2.15 -27.52
N ASP A 271 13.23 -2.01 -26.65
CA ASP A 271 11.82 -2.30 -26.96
C ASP A 271 11.59 -3.68 -27.60
N SER A 272 12.43 -4.66 -27.26
CA SER A 272 12.38 -5.99 -27.85
C SER A 272 11.64 -6.97 -26.92
N VAL A 273 10.48 -7.46 -27.35
CA VAL A 273 9.78 -8.57 -26.70
C VAL A 273 10.35 -9.88 -27.20
N LYS A 274 10.67 -10.79 -26.29
CA LYS A 274 11.08 -12.16 -26.58
C LYS A 274 10.21 -13.14 -25.79
N GLU A 275 10.08 -14.36 -26.28
CA GLU A 275 9.56 -15.46 -25.47
C GLU A 275 10.54 -15.75 -24.32
N LEU A 276 10.00 -16.11 -23.16
CA LEU A 276 10.81 -16.55 -22.02
C LEU A 276 11.42 -17.92 -22.35
N ASP A 277 12.70 -17.93 -22.72
CA ASP A 277 13.52 -19.14 -22.90
C ASP A 277 13.93 -19.78 -21.55
N GLU A 278 13.77 -19.03 -20.45
CA GLU A 278 14.17 -19.45 -19.11
C GLU A 278 13.06 -20.23 -18.40
N ASN A 279 13.47 -21.27 -17.67
CA ASN A 279 12.61 -21.93 -16.69
C ASN A 279 12.00 -20.88 -15.75
N PRO A 280 10.70 -20.97 -15.44
CA PRO A 280 10.01 -19.97 -14.64
C PRO A 280 10.70 -19.83 -13.29
N PHE A 281 10.88 -18.59 -12.85
CA PHE A 281 11.28 -18.26 -11.48
C PHE A 281 10.63 -19.24 -10.50
N HIS A 282 11.42 -20.09 -9.83
CA HIS A 282 10.90 -20.94 -8.78
C HIS A 282 10.93 -20.13 -7.48
N LYS A 283 9.75 -19.84 -6.93
CA LYS A 283 9.60 -19.22 -5.61
C LYS A 283 10.48 -19.88 -4.53
N GLU A 284 10.73 -21.17 -4.70
CA GLU A 284 11.55 -22.00 -3.82
C GLU A 284 13.05 -21.67 -3.86
N ASP A 285 13.53 -21.05 -4.94
CA ASP A 285 14.91 -20.57 -5.10
C ASP A 285 15.16 -19.25 -4.34
N PHE A 286 14.08 -18.56 -3.96
CA PHE A 286 14.13 -17.32 -3.18
C PHE A 286 13.74 -17.51 -1.72
N TYR A 287 12.74 -18.35 -1.42
CA TYR A 287 12.21 -18.46 -0.05
C TYR A 287 11.35 -19.71 0.16
N LYS A 288 11.72 -20.56 1.13
CA LYS A 288 10.82 -21.58 1.68
C LYS A 288 10.12 -21.05 2.93
N ARG A 289 8.85 -20.65 2.80
CA ARG A 289 7.98 -20.22 3.93
C ARG A 289 7.88 -21.34 4.96
N THR A 290 8.24 -21.05 6.21
CA THR A 290 7.85 -21.90 7.33
C THR A 290 6.52 -21.44 7.91
N PHE A 291 5.75 -22.36 8.51
CA PHE A 291 4.52 -22.01 9.23
C PHE A 291 4.75 -20.96 10.33
N ARG A 292 5.92 -21.01 10.95
CA ARG A 292 6.36 -20.07 11.99
C ARG A 292 6.40 -18.63 11.47
N ASP A 293 6.89 -18.41 10.25
CA ASP A 293 7.01 -17.06 9.68
C ASP A 293 5.62 -16.44 9.46
N ASN A 294 4.68 -17.22 8.91
CA ASN A 294 3.29 -16.78 8.73
C ASN A 294 2.63 -16.44 10.07
N PHE A 295 2.86 -17.25 11.09
CA PHE A 295 2.29 -17.02 12.43
C PHE A 295 2.85 -15.75 13.08
N GLN A 296 4.15 -15.46 12.91
CA GLN A 296 4.75 -14.25 13.49
C GLN A 296 4.25 -12.97 12.85
N VAL A 297 4.09 -12.94 11.52
CA VAL A 297 3.50 -11.79 10.81
C VAL A 297 2.07 -11.56 11.29
N TRP A 298 1.28 -12.63 11.40
CA TRP A 298 -0.06 -12.56 11.98
C TRP A 298 -0.02 -12.01 13.40
N LYS A 299 0.76 -12.62 14.31
CA LYS A 299 0.86 -12.19 15.71
C LYS A 299 1.25 -10.73 15.84
N PHE A 300 2.26 -10.28 15.09
CA PHE A 300 2.71 -8.89 15.10
C PHE A 300 1.57 -7.98 14.67
N TYR A 301 0.94 -8.29 13.54
CA TYR A 301 -0.20 -7.55 13.04
C TYR A 301 -1.32 -7.42 14.07
N PHE A 302 -1.73 -8.51 14.72
CA PHE A 302 -2.75 -8.49 15.77
C PHE A 302 -2.35 -7.63 16.97
N THR A 303 -1.15 -7.87 17.49
CA THR A 303 -0.68 -7.22 18.71
C THR A 303 -0.56 -5.72 18.48
N ASP A 304 -0.05 -5.32 17.32
CA ASP A 304 0.15 -3.93 16.95
C ASP A 304 -1.20 -3.23 16.69
N THR A 305 -2.10 -3.89 15.95
CA THR A 305 -3.48 -3.39 15.75
C THR A 305 -4.19 -3.16 17.10
N ILE A 306 -4.06 -4.07 18.06
CA ILE A 306 -4.64 -3.91 19.41
C ILE A 306 -4.00 -2.73 20.14
N LYS A 307 -2.67 -2.61 20.13
CA LYS A 307 -1.96 -1.51 20.79
C LYS A 307 -2.36 -0.16 20.20
N GLU A 308 -2.49 -0.08 18.89
CA GLU A 308 -2.81 1.15 18.17
C GLU A 308 -4.28 1.56 18.36
N LEU A 309 -5.22 0.61 18.28
CA LEU A 309 -6.61 0.86 18.65
C LEU A 309 -6.74 1.33 20.11
N SER A 310 -5.95 0.73 21.02
CA SER A 310 -5.92 1.15 22.42
C SER A 310 -5.36 2.56 22.57
N ARG A 311 -4.30 2.91 21.84
CA ARG A 311 -3.72 4.26 21.83
C ARG A 311 -4.73 5.29 21.33
N TYR A 312 -5.40 5.03 20.21
CA TYR A 312 -6.44 5.91 19.67
C TYR A 312 -7.54 6.19 20.70
N VAL A 313 -8.04 5.17 21.40
CA VAL A 313 -9.07 5.35 22.44
C VAL A 313 -8.55 6.16 23.62
N VAL A 314 -7.31 5.93 24.04
CA VAL A 314 -6.68 6.66 25.14
C VAL A 314 -6.45 8.13 24.78
N GLU A 315 -6.02 8.41 23.55
CA GLU A 315 -5.68 9.76 23.10
C GLU A 315 -6.90 10.60 22.72
N THR A 316 -7.90 9.98 22.08
CA THR A 316 -9.09 10.70 21.60
C THR A 316 -10.28 10.63 22.56
N GLY A 317 -10.30 9.66 23.48
CA GLY A 317 -11.49 9.32 24.26
C GLY A 317 -12.67 8.81 23.41
N ASN A 318 -12.51 8.68 22.09
CA ASN A 318 -13.61 8.46 21.15
C ASN A 318 -13.72 6.99 20.74
N VAL A 319 -14.36 6.21 21.61
CA VAL A 319 -14.62 4.78 21.35
C VAL A 319 -15.52 4.58 20.12
N SER A 320 -16.48 5.47 19.87
CA SER A 320 -17.42 5.35 18.75
C SER A 320 -16.75 5.57 17.40
N GLY A 321 -15.85 6.56 17.29
CA GLY A 321 -15.03 6.81 16.11
C GLY A 321 -14.14 5.61 15.77
N MET A 322 -13.52 5.01 16.79
CA MET A 322 -12.74 3.78 16.62
C MET A 322 -13.57 2.67 15.96
N PHE A 323 -14.80 2.42 16.44
CA PHE A 323 -15.67 1.39 15.88
C PHE A 323 -16.18 1.74 14.47
N LYS A 324 -16.45 3.01 14.19
CA LYS A 324 -16.97 3.49 12.90
C LYS A 324 -15.93 3.36 11.78
N HIS A 325 -14.68 3.77 12.05
CA HIS A 325 -13.62 3.81 11.04
C HIS A 325 -12.82 2.49 10.94
N ASN A 326 -12.76 1.68 12.01
CA ASN A 326 -11.89 0.50 12.08
C ASN A 326 -12.64 -0.84 12.15
N ARG A 327 -13.92 -0.87 11.75
CA ARG A 327 -14.79 -2.06 11.87
C ARG A 327 -14.18 -3.35 11.29
N ARG A 328 -13.41 -3.25 10.20
CA ARG A 328 -12.76 -4.41 9.56
C ARG A 328 -11.53 -4.91 10.32
N LEU A 329 -10.79 -4.03 11.00
CA LEU A 329 -9.66 -4.40 11.86
C LEU A 329 -10.12 -5.06 13.16
N LEU A 330 -11.30 -4.69 13.64
CA LEU A 330 -11.89 -5.24 14.87
C LEU A 330 -12.37 -6.68 14.70
N ILE A 331 -12.84 -7.08 13.51
CA ILE A 331 -13.34 -8.45 13.27
C ILE A 331 -12.27 -9.50 13.57
N PRO A 332 -11.04 -9.42 13.00
CA PRO A 332 -9.97 -10.33 13.36
C PRO A 332 -9.68 -10.31 14.86
N VAL A 333 -9.56 -9.13 15.48
CA VAL A 333 -9.21 -8.99 16.90
C VAL A 333 -10.26 -9.66 17.79
N ILE A 334 -11.54 -9.44 17.49
CA ILE A 334 -12.66 -10.08 18.18
C ILE A 334 -12.60 -11.60 17.98
N VAL A 335 -12.37 -12.08 16.75
CA VAL A 335 -12.21 -13.52 16.48
C VAL A 335 -11.04 -14.11 17.26
N ALA A 336 -9.91 -13.42 17.36
CA ALA A 336 -8.76 -13.86 18.13
C ALA A 336 -9.07 -13.92 19.64
N VAL A 337 -9.73 -12.89 20.19
CA VAL A 337 -10.19 -12.86 21.58
C VAL A 337 -11.21 -13.98 21.84
N LEU A 338 -12.14 -14.21 20.91
CA LEU A 338 -13.11 -15.30 20.98
C LEU A 338 -12.44 -16.68 20.94
N LEU A 339 -11.44 -16.88 20.09
CA LEU A 339 -10.67 -18.12 20.03
C LEU A 339 -9.87 -18.36 21.31
N ILE A 340 -9.24 -17.31 21.86
CA ILE A 340 -8.54 -17.38 23.14
C ILE A 340 -9.55 -17.71 24.25
N ALA A 341 -10.70 -17.05 24.30
CA ALA A 341 -11.76 -17.32 25.25
C ALA A 341 -12.32 -18.75 25.12
N LEU A 342 -12.48 -19.27 23.90
CA LEU A 342 -12.89 -20.66 23.64
C LEU A 342 -11.82 -21.66 24.11
N LEU A 343 -10.54 -21.38 23.89
CA LEU A 343 -9.43 -22.21 24.37
C LEU A 343 -9.36 -22.21 25.90
N PHE A 344 -9.47 -21.05 26.54
CA PHE A 344 -9.55 -20.94 27.99
C PHE A 344 -10.81 -21.60 28.56
N GLY A 345 -11.96 -21.47 27.90
CA GLY A 345 -13.18 -22.19 28.23
C GLY A 345 -13.00 -23.71 28.12
N ALA A 346 -12.41 -24.20 27.04
CA ALA A 346 -12.11 -25.62 26.85
C ALA A 346 -11.17 -26.18 27.94
N MET A 347 -10.25 -25.37 28.47
CA MET A 347 -9.35 -25.77 29.56
C MET A 347 -9.92 -25.53 30.97
N ALA A 348 -11.01 -24.76 31.11
CA ALA A 348 -11.59 -24.40 32.40
C ALA A 348 -12.68 -25.37 32.87
N ASN A 349 -12.90 -25.40 34.20
CA ASN A 349 -13.89 -26.23 34.86
C ASN A 349 -15.34 -25.86 34.44
N ARG A 350 -16.30 -26.80 34.56
CA ARG A 350 -17.63 -26.74 33.91
C ARG A 350 -18.46 -25.47 34.20
N LYS A 351 -18.26 -24.83 35.37
CA LYS A 351 -18.92 -23.57 35.76
C LYS A 351 -18.34 -22.33 35.06
N ILE A 352 -17.03 -22.31 34.79
CA ILE A 352 -16.35 -21.20 34.10
C ILE A 352 -16.65 -21.25 32.60
N ARG A 353 -16.79 -22.45 32.03
CA ARG A 353 -17.23 -22.66 30.63
C ARG A 353 -18.54 -21.94 30.30
N LEU A 354 -19.54 -22.04 31.17
CA LEU A 354 -20.84 -21.42 30.97
C LEU A 354 -20.78 -19.89 31.02
N GLY A 355 -19.98 -19.33 31.93
CA GLY A 355 -19.77 -17.88 32.03
C GLY A 355 -19.06 -17.31 30.80
N VAL A 356 -18.03 -17.99 30.30
CA VAL A 356 -17.31 -17.59 29.09
C VAL A 356 -18.19 -17.69 27.85
N ILE A 357 -18.98 -18.76 27.70
CA ILE A 357 -19.93 -18.91 26.59
C ILE A 357 -21.02 -17.82 26.65
N ALA A 358 -21.54 -17.48 27.83
CA ALA A 358 -22.53 -16.41 27.98
C ALA A 358 -21.98 -15.04 27.57
N ILE A 359 -20.74 -14.71 27.94
CA ILE A 359 -20.06 -13.47 27.51
C ILE A 359 -19.87 -13.47 25.99
N ILE A 360 -19.42 -14.59 25.41
CA ILE A 360 -19.27 -14.74 23.95
C ILE A 360 -20.61 -14.52 23.23
N VAL A 361 -21.69 -15.12 23.73
CA VAL A 361 -23.03 -14.99 23.13
C VAL A 361 -23.55 -13.56 23.26
N VAL A 362 -23.35 -12.88 24.39
CA VAL A 362 -23.75 -11.47 24.56
C VAL A 362 -22.97 -10.55 23.62
N VAL A 363 -21.66 -10.75 23.51
CA VAL A 363 -20.81 -9.98 22.59
C VAL A 363 -21.25 -10.21 21.15
N VAL A 364 -21.42 -11.47 20.71
CA VAL A 364 -21.87 -11.82 19.36
C VAL A 364 -23.29 -11.31 19.08
N ALA A 365 -24.23 -11.42 20.03
CA ALA A 365 -25.59 -10.93 19.89
C ALA A 365 -25.63 -9.39 19.76
N PHE A 366 -24.81 -8.68 20.53
CA PHE A 366 -24.66 -7.22 20.39
C PHE A 366 -24.15 -6.81 19.00
N PHE A 367 -23.32 -7.64 18.36
CA PHE A 367 -22.81 -7.41 17.00
C PHE A 367 -23.79 -7.80 15.89
N ILE A 368 -24.62 -8.83 16.08
CA ILE A 368 -25.62 -9.26 15.09
C ILE A 368 -26.86 -8.34 15.11
N LEU A 369 -27.23 -7.81 16.29
CA LEU A 369 -28.43 -6.97 16.45
C LEU A 369 -28.20 -5.48 16.15
N LYS A 370 -26.95 -5.01 16.04
CA LYS A 370 -26.58 -3.66 15.55
C LYS A 370 -26.22 -3.68 14.05
N ARG A 371 -27.00 -4.41 13.26
CA ARG A 371 -26.86 -4.41 11.79
C ARG A 371 -27.65 -3.27 11.17
#